data_AF-A0A2P5Z3K6-F1
#
_entry.id   AF-A0A2P5Z3K6-F1
#
_cell.length_a   1.000
_cell.length_b   1.000
_cell.length_c   1.000
_cell.angle_alpha   90.00
_cell.angle_beta   90.00
_cell.angle_gamma   90.00
#
_symmetry.space_group_name_H-M   'P 1'
#
loop_
_entity.id
_entity.type
_entity.pdbx_description
1 polymer ?
#
loop_
_entity_poly.entity_id
_entity_poly.type
_entity_poly.pdbx_seq_one_letter_code
_entity_poly.pdbx_strand_id
1 'polypeptide(L)'
;MFKRMRLPAALLLAMLSAGCGPAPDRQTDTPSPTAKTEAPRATPPATPADTFDDQRAIDLLQARLSADHAYPDLQCLGYAVEDDASADDAAAAAGAAASAASAPAAIEIAVREKHGDGCPGDPQTEPVRDRFRVERSGAIGWYDVVDGDFVDYAQWRQQRAGGGLP
;
A
#
# COMPACT_ATOMS: atom_id res chain seq x y z
N MET A 1 17.11 24.09 -31.89
CA MET A 1 17.96 25.22 -31.45
C MET A 1 17.06 26.35 -30.98
N PHE A 2 17.52 27.13 -29.99
CA PHE A 2 16.83 28.21 -29.25
C PHE A 2 15.83 27.75 -28.17
N LYS A 3 15.83 28.26 -26.92
CA LYS A 3 16.77 29.09 -26.15
C LYS A 3 16.36 28.92 -24.67
N ARG A 4 17.31 28.57 -23.80
CA ARG A 4 17.11 28.53 -22.34
C ARG A 4 16.99 29.96 -21.82
N MET A 5 16.01 30.24 -20.98
CA MET A 5 16.03 31.36 -20.05
C MET A 5 15.87 30.84 -18.63
N ARG A 6 16.97 30.92 -17.88
CA ARG A 6 17.00 30.96 -16.41
C ARG A 6 17.01 32.44 -16.01
N LEU A 7 16.40 32.80 -14.88
CA LEU A 7 17.05 33.60 -13.82
C LEU A 7 16.19 33.58 -12.51
N PRO A 8 16.82 33.86 -11.35
CA PRO A 8 16.37 33.49 -10.00
C PRO A 8 15.81 34.67 -9.18
N ALA A 9 15.26 34.39 -7.99
CA ALA A 9 15.38 35.27 -6.83
C ALA A 9 15.15 34.49 -5.53
N ALA A 10 16.22 34.41 -4.74
CA ALA A 10 16.21 33.96 -3.36
C ALA A 10 15.61 35.04 -2.45
N LEU A 11 14.99 34.63 -1.34
CA LEU A 11 15.03 35.40 -0.10
C LEU A 11 15.02 34.45 1.11
N LEU A 12 16.16 34.38 1.78
CA LEU A 12 16.39 33.78 3.09
C LEU A 12 15.80 34.68 4.18
N LEU A 13 15.27 34.10 5.26
CA LEU A 13 15.45 34.68 6.60
C LEU A 13 15.35 33.59 7.68
N ALA A 14 16.50 33.35 8.33
CA ALA A 14 16.64 32.54 9.53
C ALA A 14 16.45 33.43 10.76
N MET A 15 15.82 32.90 11.81
CA MET A 15 15.84 33.48 13.15
C MET A 15 16.29 32.40 14.14
N LEU A 16 17.51 32.58 14.66
CA LEU A 16 18.05 31.87 15.81
C LEU A 16 17.59 32.59 17.09
N SER A 17 16.99 31.85 18.01
CA SER A 17 16.78 32.30 19.39
C SER A 17 17.57 31.40 20.33
N ALA A 18 18.76 31.86 20.72
CA ALA A 18 19.51 31.32 21.85
C ALA A 18 19.01 31.97 23.14
N GLY A 19 18.69 31.17 24.16
CA GLY A 19 18.39 31.63 25.51
C GLY A 19 19.11 30.76 26.53
N CYS A 20 20.21 31.27 27.07
CA CYS A 20 20.84 30.78 28.29
C CYS A 20 20.11 31.35 29.52
N GLY A 21 19.87 30.50 30.53
CA GLY A 21 19.42 30.90 31.86
C GLY A 21 20.09 30.02 32.93
N PRO A 22 20.49 30.57 34.09
CA PRO A 22 21.43 29.93 35.02
C PRO A 22 20.79 28.90 35.97
N ALA A 23 21.59 27.91 36.37
CA ALA A 23 21.28 26.99 37.48
C ALA A 23 21.63 27.61 38.84
N PRO A 24 20.86 27.25 39.89
CA PRO A 24 21.47 26.90 41.16
C PRO A 24 20.94 25.58 41.76
N ASP A 25 21.66 25.16 42.78
CA ASP A 25 21.92 23.82 43.30
C ASP A 25 20.88 23.30 44.34
N ARG A 26 21.00 21.99 44.64
CA ARG A 26 20.69 21.26 45.89
C ARG A 26 19.30 20.65 46.21
N GLN A 27 19.37 19.31 46.34
CA GLN A 27 18.75 18.41 47.35
C GLN A 27 17.21 18.23 47.29
N THR A 28 16.60 17.04 47.43
CA THR A 28 16.86 15.92 48.35
C THR A 28 16.24 14.60 47.85
N ASP A 29 16.65 13.52 48.53
CA ASP A 29 15.89 12.29 48.83
C ASP A 29 15.80 11.17 47.78
N THR A 30 16.72 10.22 47.96
CA THR A 30 16.58 8.81 47.58
C THR A 30 15.49 8.15 48.44
N PRO A 31 14.52 7.45 47.82
CA PRO A 31 14.03 6.21 48.40
C PRO A 31 14.47 5.02 47.53
N SER A 32 15.10 4.04 48.18
CA SER A 32 15.37 2.71 47.62
C SER A 32 14.13 2.11 46.97
N PRO A 33 14.19 1.63 45.71
CA PRO A 33 13.23 0.66 45.24
C PRO A 33 13.69 -0.73 45.69
N THR A 34 12.85 -1.36 46.50
CA THR A 34 12.87 -2.80 46.75
C THR A 34 12.96 -3.57 45.43
N ALA A 35 13.90 -4.51 45.38
CA ALA A 35 14.08 -5.42 44.26
C ALA A 35 12.77 -6.14 43.95
N LYS A 36 12.10 -5.74 42.88
CA LYS A 36 11.11 -6.60 42.21
C LYS A 36 11.90 -7.58 41.36
N THR A 37 11.72 -8.86 41.64
CA THR A 37 12.15 -9.95 40.77
C THR A 37 11.63 -9.67 39.36
N GLU A 38 12.55 -9.43 38.42
CA GLU A 38 12.23 -9.21 37.01
C GLU A 38 11.71 -10.52 36.45
N ALA A 39 10.42 -10.55 36.09
CA ALA A 39 9.84 -11.65 35.33
C ALA A 39 10.58 -11.78 33.99
N PRO A 40 10.77 -12.99 33.45
CA PRO A 40 11.43 -13.16 32.16
C PRO A 40 10.77 -12.28 31.11
N ARG A 41 11.55 -11.37 30.52
CA ARG A 41 11.12 -10.55 29.38
C ARG A 41 10.78 -11.50 28.24
N ALA A 42 9.48 -11.70 27.99
CA ALA A 42 9.01 -12.38 26.80
C ALA A 42 9.61 -11.67 25.59
N THR A 43 10.33 -12.42 24.76
CA THR A 43 10.81 -11.93 23.47
C THR A 43 9.57 -11.57 22.64
N PRO A 44 9.44 -10.34 22.13
CA PRO A 44 8.33 -10.02 21.23
C PRO A 44 8.42 -10.96 20.02
N PRO A 45 7.28 -11.50 19.53
CA PRO A 45 7.28 -12.29 18.31
C PRO A 45 7.89 -11.47 17.18
N ALA A 46 8.74 -12.10 16.37
CA ALA A 46 9.31 -11.49 15.17
C ALA A 46 8.15 -10.91 14.34
N THR A 47 8.17 -9.59 14.15
CA THR A 47 7.13 -8.89 13.41
C THR A 47 7.26 -9.31 11.95
N PRO A 48 6.20 -9.82 11.28
CA PRO A 48 6.28 -10.22 9.87
C PRO A 48 6.21 -8.99 8.94
N ALA A 49 6.91 -7.90 9.28
CA ALA A 49 6.78 -6.60 8.62
C ALA A 49 7.19 -6.59 7.14
N ASP A 50 7.89 -7.63 6.67
CA ASP A 50 8.37 -7.75 5.28
C ASP A 50 7.67 -8.87 4.50
N THR A 51 6.61 -9.48 5.04
CA THR A 51 5.87 -10.53 4.31
C THR A 51 4.97 -9.88 3.27
N PHE A 52 5.04 -10.37 2.03
CA PHE A 52 4.07 -10.03 0.99
C PHE A 52 2.91 -11.01 1.06
N ASP A 53 1.84 -10.59 1.75
CA ASP A 53 0.58 -11.30 1.93
C ASP A 53 -0.61 -10.51 1.38
N ASP A 54 -1.80 -11.10 1.44
CA ASP A 54 -3.07 -10.56 0.95
C ASP A 54 -3.35 -9.15 1.47
N GLN A 55 -3.19 -8.94 2.78
CA GLN A 55 -3.45 -7.65 3.40
C GLN A 55 -2.45 -6.61 2.92
N ARG A 56 -1.17 -6.99 2.81
CA ARG A 56 -0.13 -6.11 2.28
C ARG A 56 -0.43 -5.70 0.83
N ALA A 57 -0.89 -6.62 0.00
CA ALA A 57 -1.27 -6.34 -1.39
C ALA A 57 -2.49 -5.41 -1.48
N ILE A 58 -3.53 -5.65 -0.67
CA ILE A 58 -4.71 -4.77 -0.56
C ILE A 58 -4.30 -3.36 -0.12
N ASP A 59 -3.46 -3.24 0.90
CA ASP A 59 -3.01 -1.94 1.42
C ASP A 59 -2.24 -1.15 0.35
N LEU A 60 -1.36 -1.82 -0.42
CA LEU A 60 -0.62 -1.20 -1.53
C LEU A 60 -1.57 -0.69 -2.62
N LEU A 61 -2.54 -1.52 -3.01
CA LEU A 61 -3.53 -1.14 -4.02
C LEU A 61 -4.41 0.02 -3.54
N GLN A 62 -4.96 -0.06 -2.33
CA GLN A 62 -5.78 0.98 -1.72
C GLN A 62 -5.03 2.31 -1.64
N ALA A 63 -3.78 2.28 -1.16
CA ALA A 63 -2.95 3.47 -1.06
C ALA A 63 -2.73 4.10 -2.43
N ARG A 64 -2.46 3.29 -3.46
CA ARG A 64 -2.24 3.79 -4.82
C ARG A 64 -3.51 4.40 -5.42
N LEU A 65 -4.63 3.69 -5.37
CA LEU A 65 -5.91 4.16 -5.91
C LEU A 65 -6.39 5.44 -5.21
N SER A 66 -6.16 5.54 -3.89
CA SER A 66 -6.48 6.72 -3.10
C SER A 66 -5.61 7.92 -3.47
N ALA A 67 -4.28 7.72 -3.55
CA ALA A 67 -3.34 8.79 -3.92
C ALA A 67 -3.64 9.36 -5.30
N ASP A 68 -3.98 8.49 -6.26
CA ASP A 68 -4.25 8.88 -7.63
C ASP A 68 -5.69 9.36 -7.87
N HIS A 69 -6.56 9.30 -6.85
CA HIS A 69 -8.00 9.54 -6.97
C HIS A 69 -8.59 8.76 -8.16
N ALA A 70 -8.25 7.47 -8.25
CA ALA A 70 -8.57 6.64 -9.40
C ALA A 70 -10.09 6.46 -9.60
N TYR A 71 -10.85 6.61 -8.54
CA TYR A 71 -12.31 6.57 -8.52
C TYR A 71 -12.87 7.78 -7.76
N PRO A 72 -14.00 8.35 -8.20
CA PRO A 72 -14.66 9.45 -7.48
C PRO A 72 -15.33 9.00 -6.17
N ASP A 73 -15.53 7.69 -6.01
CA ASP A 73 -16.35 7.05 -4.98
C ASP A 73 -15.57 5.96 -4.22
N LEU A 74 -14.30 6.22 -3.92
CA LEU A 74 -13.39 5.29 -3.23
C LEU A 74 -13.97 4.71 -1.93
N GLN A 75 -14.77 5.47 -1.19
CA GLN A 75 -15.43 5.03 0.04
C GLN A 75 -16.50 3.96 -0.19
N CYS A 76 -16.95 3.78 -1.43
CA CYS A 76 -17.94 2.79 -1.85
C CYS A 76 -17.30 1.60 -2.56
N LEU A 77 -15.99 1.38 -2.38
CA LEU A 77 -15.28 0.23 -2.94
C LEU A 77 -14.90 -0.77 -1.85
N GLY A 78 -15.09 -2.05 -2.16
CA GLY A 78 -14.58 -3.21 -1.44
C GLY A 78 -13.43 -3.87 -2.20
N TYR A 79 -12.60 -4.64 -1.50
CA TYR A 79 -11.43 -5.31 -2.03
C TYR A 79 -11.49 -6.79 -1.62
N ALA A 80 -11.43 -7.68 -2.60
CA ALA A 80 -11.42 -9.12 -2.36
C ALA A 80 -10.26 -9.72 -3.14
N VAL A 81 -9.39 -10.46 -2.45
CA VAL A 81 -8.41 -11.31 -3.13
C VAL A 81 -9.18 -12.35 -3.93
N GLU A 82 -8.78 -12.51 -5.18
CA GLU A 82 -9.26 -13.59 -6.02
C GLU A 82 -8.15 -14.62 -6.07
N ASP A 83 -8.38 -15.75 -5.41
CA ASP A 83 -7.40 -16.83 -5.38
C ASP A 83 -7.11 -17.28 -6.82
N ASP A 84 -5.91 -17.00 -7.31
CA ASP A 84 -5.32 -17.67 -8.46
C ASP A 84 -4.93 -19.10 -8.07
N ALA A 85 -5.94 -19.93 -7.77
CA ALA A 85 -5.81 -21.37 -7.87
C ALA A 85 -5.76 -21.75 -9.36
N SER A 86 -4.64 -21.41 -10.01
CA SER A 86 -4.12 -22.09 -11.19
C SER A 86 -2.59 -21.97 -11.15
N ALA A 87 -2.00 -22.54 -10.10
CA ALA A 87 -0.61 -22.99 -10.09
C ALA A 87 -0.31 -24.02 -11.21
N ASP A 88 -1.34 -24.45 -11.95
CA ASP A 88 -1.29 -25.41 -13.05
C ASP A 88 -0.63 -24.85 -14.32
N ASP A 89 -0.58 -23.52 -14.53
CA ASP A 89 0.10 -22.92 -15.70
C ASP A 89 1.59 -22.61 -15.46
N ALA A 90 2.03 -22.50 -14.19
CA ALA A 90 3.46 -22.41 -13.86
C ALA A 90 4.15 -23.79 -13.83
N ALA A 91 3.38 -24.86 -13.59
CA ALA A 91 3.89 -26.23 -13.48
C ALA A 91 4.22 -26.89 -14.83
N ALA A 92 3.70 -26.38 -15.95
CA ALA A 92 4.10 -26.85 -17.28
C ALA A 92 5.54 -26.44 -17.67
N ALA A 93 6.17 -25.52 -16.93
CA ALA A 93 7.51 -25.00 -17.24
C ALA A 93 8.63 -25.42 -16.26
N ALA A 94 8.34 -26.05 -15.12
CA ALA A 94 9.38 -26.39 -14.15
C ALA A 94 9.08 -27.67 -13.36
N GLY A 95 9.66 -28.78 -13.80
CA GLY A 95 9.68 -30.02 -13.03
C GLY A 95 10.49 -29.91 -11.74
N ALA A 96 10.00 -30.63 -10.73
CA ALA A 96 10.72 -31.15 -9.56
C ALA A 96 11.36 -30.14 -8.58
N ALA A 97 10.63 -29.81 -7.52
CA ALA A 97 11.00 -30.08 -6.13
C ALA A 97 9.94 -29.48 -5.19
N ALA A 98 9.47 -30.27 -4.22
CA ALA A 98 8.55 -29.85 -3.18
C ALA A 98 9.08 -28.59 -2.46
N SER A 99 8.34 -27.47 -2.55
CA SER A 99 8.69 -26.23 -1.87
C SER A 99 7.73 -25.97 -0.71
N ALA A 100 8.28 -25.69 0.46
CA ALA A 100 7.55 -25.01 1.52
C ALA A 100 6.88 -23.77 0.91
N ALA A 101 5.57 -23.61 1.16
CA ALA A 101 4.71 -22.57 0.57
C ALA A 101 5.45 -21.24 0.47
N SER A 102 5.98 -20.97 -0.71
CA SER A 102 6.70 -19.73 -1.01
C SER A 102 5.63 -18.69 -1.25
N ALA A 103 5.70 -17.57 -0.55
CA ALA A 103 4.72 -16.50 -0.70
C ALA A 103 4.52 -16.18 -2.19
N PRO A 104 3.28 -15.87 -2.62
CA PRO A 104 2.97 -15.65 -4.03
C PRO A 104 3.77 -14.47 -4.58
N ALA A 105 4.16 -14.55 -5.86
CA ALA A 105 4.92 -13.47 -6.52
C ALA A 105 4.04 -12.24 -6.80
N ALA A 106 2.74 -12.47 -7.00
CA ALA A 106 1.70 -11.48 -7.17
C ALA A 106 0.38 -11.97 -6.57
N ILE A 107 -0.51 -11.06 -6.24
CA ILE A 107 -1.84 -11.34 -5.67
C ILE A 107 -2.86 -10.59 -6.53
N GLU A 108 -3.89 -11.30 -6.99
CA GLU A 108 -4.99 -10.72 -7.75
C GLU A 108 -6.12 -10.24 -6.83
N ILE A 109 -6.65 -9.05 -7.11
CA ILE A 109 -7.62 -8.36 -6.27
C ILE A 109 -8.74 -7.83 -7.15
N ALA A 110 -9.96 -8.28 -6.88
CA ALA A 110 -11.17 -7.64 -7.38
C ALA A 110 -11.49 -6.40 -6.53
N VAL A 111 -11.63 -5.27 -7.21
CA VAL A 111 -12.26 -4.07 -6.66
C VAL A 111 -13.76 -4.16 -6.96
N ARG A 112 -14.58 -4.15 -5.93
CA ARG A 112 -16.03 -4.33 -6.00
C ARG A 112 -16.76 -3.09 -5.55
N GLU A 113 -17.94 -2.83 -6.11
CA GLU A 113 -18.80 -1.77 -5.59
C GLU A 113 -19.52 -2.28 -4.33
N LYS A 114 -19.37 -1.56 -3.23
CA LYS A 114 -20.16 -1.76 -2.01
C LYS A 114 -21.44 -0.94 -2.14
N HIS A 115 -22.57 -1.57 -1.87
CA HIS A 115 -23.87 -0.91 -1.81
C HIS A 115 -24.42 -0.87 -0.37
N GLY A 116 -25.20 0.16 -0.03
CA GLY A 116 -25.65 0.39 1.34
C GLY A 116 -24.74 1.34 2.13
N ASP A 117 -25.10 1.66 3.37
CA ASP A 117 -24.40 2.64 4.24
C ASP A 117 -24.15 4.02 3.58
N GLY A 118 -25.03 4.44 2.67
CA GLY A 118 -24.90 5.68 1.91
C GLY A 118 -24.22 5.53 0.54
N CYS A 119 -23.77 4.33 0.17
CA CYS A 119 -23.33 4.00 -1.18
C CYS A 119 -24.52 3.56 -2.05
N PRO A 120 -24.67 4.11 -3.27
CA PRO A 120 -25.79 3.80 -4.16
C PRO A 120 -25.71 2.37 -4.69
N GLY A 121 -26.82 1.82 -5.17
CA GLY A 121 -26.89 0.48 -5.77
C GLY A 121 -27.78 -0.49 -5.00
N ASP A 122 -27.90 -1.71 -5.51
CA ASP A 122 -28.68 -2.79 -4.87
C ASP A 122 -27.83 -3.47 -3.77
N PRO A 123 -28.23 -3.39 -2.48
CA PRO A 123 -27.50 -4.03 -1.37
C PRO A 123 -27.36 -5.54 -1.46
N GLN A 124 -28.07 -6.21 -2.38
CA GLN A 124 -27.93 -7.65 -2.63
C GLN A 124 -26.90 -7.98 -3.71
N THR A 125 -26.17 -6.98 -4.20
CA THR A 125 -25.16 -7.11 -5.24
C THR A 125 -23.85 -6.45 -4.82
N GLU A 126 -22.72 -7.06 -5.21
CA GLU A 126 -21.37 -6.52 -5.04
C GLU A 126 -20.57 -6.73 -6.35
N PRO A 127 -20.93 -5.98 -7.41
CA PRO A 127 -20.36 -6.19 -8.73
C PRO A 127 -18.86 -5.89 -8.73
N VAL A 128 -18.10 -6.69 -9.49
CA VAL A 128 -16.68 -6.39 -9.77
C VAL A 128 -16.62 -5.21 -10.71
N ARG A 129 -15.94 -4.15 -10.29
CA ARG A 129 -15.72 -2.95 -11.09
C ARG A 129 -14.47 -3.09 -11.93
N ASP A 130 -13.37 -3.54 -11.30
CA ASP A 130 -12.07 -3.69 -11.91
C ASP A 130 -11.29 -4.82 -11.21
N ARG A 131 -10.30 -5.39 -11.89
CA ARG A 131 -9.37 -6.38 -11.33
C ARG A 131 -7.95 -5.85 -11.43
N PHE A 132 -7.17 -6.08 -10.39
CA PHE A 132 -5.77 -5.67 -10.32
C PHE A 132 -4.89 -6.83 -9.92
N ARG A 133 -3.67 -6.85 -10.43
CA ARG A 133 -2.61 -7.74 -9.97
C ARG A 133 -1.57 -6.89 -9.26
N VAL A 134 -1.28 -7.20 -8.01
CA VAL A 134 -0.25 -6.51 -7.22
C VAL A 134 0.92 -7.45 -7.07
N GLU A 135 2.10 -7.04 -7.50
CA GLU A 135 3.33 -7.81 -7.31
C GLU A 135 4.00 -7.50 -5.98
N ARG A 136 4.83 -8.44 -5.50
CA ARG A 136 5.74 -8.20 -4.36
C ARG A 136 6.64 -6.97 -4.55
N SER A 137 6.98 -6.66 -5.80
CA SER A 137 7.76 -5.47 -6.18
C SER A 137 7.03 -4.15 -5.88
N GLY A 138 5.72 -4.19 -5.67
CA GLY A 138 4.84 -3.02 -5.62
C GLY A 138 4.35 -2.57 -6.98
N ALA A 139 4.71 -3.26 -8.07
CA ALA A 139 4.10 -3.05 -9.37
C ALA A 139 2.61 -3.43 -9.33
N ILE A 140 1.79 -2.64 -10.01
CA ILE A 140 0.34 -2.85 -10.09
C ILE A 140 -0.01 -2.96 -11.57
N GLY A 141 -0.67 -4.06 -11.93
CA GLY A 141 -1.33 -4.25 -13.21
C GLY A 141 -2.84 -4.08 -13.09
N TRP A 142 -3.48 -3.59 -14.15
CA TRP A 142 -4.94 -3.55 -14.29
C TRP A 142 -5.36 -4.54 -15.37
N TYR A 143 -6.41 -5.31 -15.12
CA TYR A 143 -6.90 -6.29 -16.08
C TYR A 143 -7.65 -5.62 -17.22
N ASP A 144 -7.10 -5.68 -18.42
CA ASP A 144 -7.75 -5.25 -19.64
C ASP A 144 -8.65 -6.37 -20.19
N VAL A 145 -9.96 -6.15 -20.17
CA VAL A 145 -10.93 -7.13 -20.66
C VAL A 145 -10.89 -7.35 -22.17
N VAL A 146 -10.34 -6.38 -22.93
CA VAL A 146 -10.22 -6.47 -24.39
C VAL A 146 -9.07 -7.41 -24.75
N ASP A 147 -7.93 -7.22 -24.12
CA ASP A 147 -6.73 -8.04 -24.35
C ASP A 147 -6.74 -9.34 -23.53
N GLY A 148 -7.55 -9.41 -22.49
CA GLY A 148 -7.64 -10.56 -21.59
C GLY A 148 -6.40 -10.74 -20.71
N ASP A 149 -5.67 -9.66 -20.41
CA ASP A 149 -4.41 -9.69 -19.68
C ASP A 149 -4.24 -8.44 -18.78
N PHE A 150 -3.29 -8.50 -17.86
CA PHE A 150 -2.92 -7.37 -17.01
C PHE A 150 -1.95 -6.44 -17.73
N VAL A 151 -2.36 -5.19 -17.91
CA VAL A 151 -1.52 -4.11 -18.44
C VAL A 151 -1.01 -3.21 -17.31
N ASP A 152 0.02 -2.42 -17.57
CA ASP A 152 0.58 -1.50 -16.58
C ASP A 152 -0.46 -0.48 -16.08
N TYR A 153 -0.51 -0.28 -14.76
CA TYR A 153 -1.46 0.64 -14.15
C TYR A 153 -1.32 2.10 -14.63
N ALA A 154 -0.10 2.58 -14.91
CA ALA A 154 0.10 3.94 -15.40
C ALA A 154 -0.40 4.10 -16.84
N GLN A 155 -0.31 3.05 -17.66
CA GLN A 155 -0.96 3.00 -18.97
C GLN A 155 -2.49 3.12 -18.84
N TRP A 156 -3.11 2.33 -17.97
CA TRP A 156 -4.55 2.43 -17.69
C TRP A 156 -4.98 3.82 -17.22
N ARG A 157 -4.22 4.46 -16.31
CA ARG A 157 -4.52 5.83 -15.85
C ARG A 157 -4.50 6.85 -16.98
N GLN A 158 -3.54 6.73 -17.90
CA GLN A 158 -3.45 7.62 -19.06
C GLN A 158 -4.66 7.45 -19.99
N GLN A 159 -5.09 6.22 -20.24
CA GLN A 159 -6.29 5.93 -21.05
C GLN A 159 -7.55 6.56 -20.43
N ARG A 160 -7.74 6.41 -19.11
CA ARG A 160 -8.88 7.00 -18.39
C ARG A 160 -8.86 8.53 -18.33
N ALA A 161 -7.68 9.14 -18.24
CA ALA A 161 -7.53 10.60 -18.24
C ALA A 161 -7.68 11.22 -19.64
N GLY A 162 -7.35 10.45 -20.69
CA GLY A 162 -7.43 10.87 -22.09
C GLY A 162 -8.84 10.88 -22.69
N GLY A 163 -9.85 10.41 -21.95
CA GLY A 163 -11.26 10.45 -22.38
C GLY A 163 -11.62 9.48 -23.51
N GLY A 164 -10.87 8.38 -23.70
CA GLY A 164 -11.12 7.42 -24.76
C GLY A 164 -11.35 6.00 -24.24
N LEU A 165 -12.62 5.62 -24.07
CA LEU A 165 -13.03 4.31 -24.58
C LEU A 165 -13.07 4.43 -26.12
N PRO A 166 -12.63 3.42 -26.90
CA PRO A 166 -13.08 3.31 -28.28
C PRO A 166 -14.61 3.22 -28.36
#